data_AF-A0AAW2TUC9-F1
#
_entry.id   AF-A0AAW2TUC9-F1
#
_cell.length_a   1.000
_cell.length_b   1.000
_cell.length_c   1.000
_cell.angle_alpha   90.00
_cell.angle_beta   90.00
_cell.angle_gamma   90.00
#
_symmetry.space_group_name_H-M   'P 1'
#
loop_
_entity.id
_entity.type
_entity.pdbx_description
1 polymer ?
#
loop_
_entity_poly.entity_id
_entity_poly.type
_entity_poly.pdbx_seq_one_letter_code
_entity_poly.pdbx_strand_id
1 'polypeptide(L)'
;MRKTESCEISRQIFWIVFRAYSRANFPGDAIRAFNRMVEFGIRPCVDDLDQLLYALCKRKHVRHAQEFFDRVKDSDLSPNVKTYSILMRGWGDIGESGGAQKLFDEVLKSGCMVDLLAWNSVLDALCKDGKVDEAYELLRGMRHKGLEPDAYSYSIFIHASCDANDLHSAFRVLDSMKRYNLVPNVFTYNCIIKKLCKNDKVDEAYELLDEMIERGAKPDTWSYNSILAYHCDHTEVNKALKLISRMDRDACQPDRHTYNMVLKMLIRIGRFDRVEKVWYLMEERGFYPAVSTYAVMIHGLCKKRGKHEEAYKYFEMMIDDGIPPYTTTCELLRNKLIGLGFAEQADILADKMERSTSQSIQEAANLMRSNRALVGMRTEEVFSDESDE
;
A
#
# COMPACT_ATOMS: atom_id res chain seq x y z
N MET A 1 -45.12 -28.10 14.53
CA MET A 1 -44.10 -27.67 15.52
C MET A 1 -42.76 -27.56 14.81
N ARG A 2 -42.35 -26.35 14.43
CA ARG A 2 -40.98 -26.12 13.92
C ARG A 2 -40.04 -26.27 15.11
N LYS A 3 -39.16 -27.28 15.08
CA LYS A 3 -38.01 -27.32 15.98
C LYS A 3 -37.22 -26.05 15.69
N THR A 4 -37.28 -25.09 16.61
CA THR A 4 -36.24 -24.08 16.73
C THR A 4 -34.95 -24.86 16.96
N GLU A 5 -34.14 -24.99 15.92
CA GLU A 5 -32.74 -25.36 16.07
C GLU A 5 -32.16 -24.35 17.07
N SER A 6 -31.95 -24.80 18.31
CA SER A 6 -31.20 -24.01 19.27
C SER A 6 -29.82 -23.88 18.66
N CYS A 7 -29.50 -22.69 18.17
CA CYS A 7 -28.16 -22.36 17.72
C CYS A 7 -27.24 -22.59 18.94
N GLU A 8 -26.57 -23.73 18.99
CA GLU A 8 -25.64 -24.04 20.07
C GLU A 8 -24.54 -22.99 20.00
N ILE A 9 -24.52 -22.11 20.99
CA ILE A 9 -23.54 -21.04 21.08
C ILE A 9 -22.20 -21.72 21.34
N SER A 10 -21.38 -21.81 20.30
CA SER A 10 -20.06 -22.42 20.36
C SER A 10 -18.98 -21.38 20.60
N ARG A 11 -17.82 -21.84 21.11
CA ARG A 11 -16.63 -21.00 21.30
C ARG A 11 -16.23 -20.23 20.03
N GLN A 12 -16.36 -20.85 18.86
CA GLN A 12 -15.98 -20.24 17.59
C GLN A 12 -16.83 -19.00 17.25
N ILE A 13 -18.10 -18.98 17.68
CA ILE A 13 -18.97 -17.81 17.49
C ILE A 13 -18.41 -16.61 18.26
N PHE A 14 -17.90 -16.81 19.48
CA PHE A 14 -17.24 -15.76 20.24
C PHE A 14 -16.00 -15.21 19.53
N TRP A 15 -15.19 -16.06 18.88
CA TRP A 15 -14.04 -15.57 18.11
C TRP A 15 -14.44 -14.70 16.92
N ILE A 16 -15.56 -15.02 16.26
CA ILE A 16 -16.13 -14.18 15.21
C ILE A 16 -16.60 -12.84 15.80
N VAL A 17 -17.28 -12.88 16.94
CA VAL A 17 -17.75 -11.69 17.66
C VAL A 17 -16.59 -10.78 18.09
N PHE A 18 -15.49 -11.33 18.63
CA PHE A 18 -14.29 -10.57 18.98
C PHE A 18 -13.73 -9.84 17.76
N ARG A 19 -13.64 -10.56 16.62
CA ARG A 19 -13.16 -9.97 15.36
C ARG A 19 -14.12 -8.92 14.82
N ALA A 20 -15.42 -9.10 14.96
CA ALA A 20 -16.44 -8.15 14.51
C ALA A 20 -16.38 -6.85 15.33
N TYR A 21 -16.39 -6.94 16.66
CA TYR A 21 -16.27 -5.76 17.53
C TYR A 21 -14.92 -5.05 17.35
N SER A 22 -13.82 -5.80 17.21
CA SER A 22 -12.51 -5.21 16.94
C SER A 22 -12.48 -4.51 15.56
N ARG A 23 -13.12 -5.08 14.53
CA ARG A 23 -13.26 -4.46 13.20
C ARG A 23 -14.11 -3.19 13.24
N ALA A 24 -15.12 -3.16 14.09
CA ALA A 24 -15.99 -2.02 14.31
C ALA A 24 -15.41 -0.99 15.30
N ASN A 25 -14.15 -1.15 15.73
CA ASN A 25 -13.45 -0.22 16.64
C ASN A 25 -14.06 -0.12 18.05
N PHE A 26 -14.65 -1.23 18.54
CA PHE A 26 -15.27 -1.35 19.86
C PHE A 26 -14.51 -2.36 20.75
N PRO A 27 -13.32 -2.01 21.28
CA PRO A 27 -12.49 -2.94 22.06
C PRO A 27 -13.14 -3.34 23.40
N GLY A 28 -13.88 -2.43 24.04
CA GLY A 28 -14.60 -2.72 25.28
C GLY A 28 -15.70 -3.77 25.12
N ASP A 29 -16.44 -3.72 24.01
CA ASP A 29 -17.49 -4.70 23.70
C ASP A 29 -16.91 -6.08 23.36
N ALA A 30 -15.75 -6.12 22.71
CA ALA A 30 -15.02 -7.37 22.49
C ALA A 30 -14.58 -8.03 23.81
N ILE A 31 -14.05 -7.24 24.75
CA ILE A 31 -13.67 -7.72 26.10
C ILE A 31 -14.91 -8.16 26.89
N ARG A 32 -16.02 -7.40 26.80
CA ARG A 32 -17.29 -7.79 27.43
C ARG A 32 -17.80 -9.12 26.89
N ALA A 33 -17.70 -9.34 25.58
CA ALA A 33 -18.09 -10.60 24.96
C ALA A 33 -17.28 -11.79 25.53
N PHE A 34 -15.98 -11.61 25.79
CA PHE A 34 -15.15 -12.66 26.41
C PHE A 34 -15.61 -12.98 27.82
N ASN A 35 -15.84 -11.97 28.65
CA ASN A 35 -16.31 -12.18 30.03
C ASN A 35 -17.68 -12.88 30.08
N ARG A 36 -18.55 -12.61 29.10
CA ARG A 36 -19.87 -13.23 29.00
C ARG A 36 -19.85 -14.68 28.54
N MET A 37 -18.74 -15.24 28.06
CA MET A 37 -18.66 -16.65 27.66
C MET A 37 -19.13 -17.60 28.78
N VAL A 38 -18.84 -17.24 30.04
CA VAL A 38 -19.26 -18.00 31.23
C VAL A 38 -20.78 -18.04 31.38
N GLU A 39 -21.49 -16.97 31.01
CA GLU A 39 -22.97 -16.90 31.05
C GLU A 39 -23.61 -17.91 30.08
N PHE A 40 -22.89 -18.29 29.02
CA PHE A 40 -23.32 -19.28 28.03
C PHE A 40 -22.78 -20.70 28.31
N GLY A 41 -22.24 -20.93 29.51
CA GLY A 41 -21.70 -22.23 29.92
C GLY A 41 -20.33 -22.57 29.32
N ILE A 42 -19.69 -21.63 28.63
CA ILE A 42 -18.36 -21.81 28.04
C ILE A 42 -17.32 -21.27 29.02
N ARG A 43 -16.51 -22.14 29.62
CA ARG A 43 -15.35 -21.71 30.39
C ARG A 43 -14.26 -21.16 29.45
N PRO A 44 -13.85 -19.90 29.60
CA PRO A 44 -12.76 -19.34 28.79
C PRO A 44 -11.48 -20.14 28.98
N CYS A 45 -10.73 -20.35 27.90
CA CYS A 45 -9.38 -20.91 27.95
C CYS A 45 -8.34 -19.92 27.40
N VAL A 46 -7.06 -20.29 27.49
CA VAL A 46 -5.94 -19.47 26.99
C VAL A 46 -6.05 -19.21 25.49
N ASP A 47 -6.61 -20.15 24.71
CA ASP A 47 -6.84 -19.93 23.27
C ASP A 47 -7.87 -18.84 23.00
N ASP A 48 -8.91 -18.74 23.83
CA ASP A 48 -9.93 -17.69 23.74
C ASP A 48 -9.31 -16.32 24.02
N LEU A 49 -8.40 -16.27 25.01
CA LEU A 49 -7.66 -15.08 25.38
C LEU A 49 -6.74 -14.67 24.22
N ASP A 50 -5.96 -15.60 23.67
CA ASP A 50 -5.09 -15.36 22.52
C ASP A 50 -5.87 -14.82 21.31
N GLN A 51 -7.05 -15.36 21.02
CA GLN A 51 -7.88 -14.89 19.91
C GLN A 51 -8.40 -13.46 20.13
N LEU A 52 -8.82 -13.13 21.35
CA LEU A 52 -9.25 -11.77 21.70
C LEU A 52 -8.08 -10.79 21.61
N LEU A 53 -6.96 -11.09 22.25
CA LEU A 53 -5.78 -10.21 22.27
C LEU A 53 -5.24 -10.00 20.85
N TYR A 54 -5.18 -11.06 20.03
CA TYR A 54 -4.79 -10.95 18.63
C TYR A 54 -5.74 -10.05 17.83
N ALA A 55 -7.06 -10.19 18.02
CA ALA A 55 -8.05 -9.36 17.34
C ALA A 55 -7.93 -7.87 17.71
N LEU A 56 -7.69 -7.57 18.99
CA LEU A 56 -7.47 -6.21 19.48
C LEU A 56 -6.15 -5.63 18.97
N CYS A 57 -5.04 -6.38 19.07
CA CYS A 57 -3.72 -5.95 18.60
C CYS A 57 -3.71 -5.68 17.09
N LYS A 58 -4.34 -6.55 16.30
CA LYS A 58 -4.46 -6.37 14.84
C LYS A 58 -5.20 -5.09 14.43
N ARG A 59 -5.98 -4.51 15.34
CA ARG A 59 -6.72 -3.26 15.14
C ARG A 59 -6.09 -2.08 15.90
N LYS A 60 -4.84 -2.24 16.36
CA LYS A 60 -4.07 -1.25 17.12
C LYS A 60 -4.70 -0.85 18.47
N HIS A 61 -5.58 -1.68 19.04
CA HIS A 61 -6.15 -1.50 20.37
C HIS A 61 -5.30 -2.17 21.47
N VAL A 62 -3.98 -2.01 21.39
CA VAL A 62 -3.04 -2.78 22.24
C VAL A 62 -3.11 -2.33 23.72
N ARG A 63 -3.37 -1.05 24.00
CA ARG A 63 -3.56 -0.56 25.38
C ARG A 63 -4.71 -1.29 26.10
N HIS A 64 -5.86 -1.43 25.42
CA HIS A 64 -7.00 -2.17 25.97
C HIS A 64 -6.71 -3.67 26.12
N ALA A 65 -5.94 -4.23 25.18
CA ALA A 65 -5.48 -5.61 25.25
C ALA A 65 -4.55 -5.83 26.46
N GLN A 66 -3.64 -4.90 26.73
CA GLN A 66 -2.73 -4.90 27.88
C GLN A 66 -3.51 -4.78 29.20
N GLU A 67 -4.41 -3.81 29.32
CA GLU A 67 -5.24 -3.64 30.53
C GLU A 67 -6.12 -4.87 30.81
N PHE A 68 -6.58 -5.55 29.75
CA PHE A 68 -7.30 -6.80 29.93
C PHE A 68 -6.37 -7.94 30.36
N PHE A 69 -5.21 -8.06 29.72
CA PHE A 69 -4.19 -9.04 30.07
C PHE A 69 -3.73 -8.93 31.52
N ASP A 70 -3.45 -7.71 32.00
CA ASP A 70 -3.03 -7.46 33.39
C ASP A 70 -4.10 -7.85 34.42
N ARG A 71 -5.39 -7.88 34.04
CA ARG A 71 -6.47 -8.37 34.90
C ARG A 71 -6.57 -9.89 34.92
N VAL A 72 -6.27 -10.56 33.81
CA VAL A 72 -6.45 -12.01 33.68
C VAL A 72 -5.17 -12.81 33.95
N LYS A 73 -4.00 -12.17 34.00
CA LYS A 73 -2.71 -12.86 34.19
C LYS A 73 -2.59 -13.57 35.54
N ASP A 74 -3.24 -13.03 36.57
CA ASP A 74 -3.27 -13.62 37.92
C ASP A 74 -4.51 -14.52 38.15
N SER A 75 -5.31 -14.75 37.10
CA SER A 75 -6.48 -15.64 37.14
C SER A 75 -6.10 -17.09 36.78
N ASP A 76 -7.07 -18.02 36.84
CA ASP A 76 -6.89 -19.43 36.43
C ASP A 76 -6.44 -19.61 34.97
N LEU A 77 -6.51 -18.55 34.16
CA LEU A 77 -6.07 -18.49 32.77
C LEU A 77 -4.55 -18.30 32.68
N SER A 78 -3.76 -19.24 33.24
CA SER A 78 -2.29 -19.26 33.19
C SER A 78 -1.77 -18.88 31.78
N PRO A 79 -1.34 -17.63 31.54
CA PRO A 79 -0.94 -17.20 30.20
C PRO A 79 0.35 -17.91 29.78
N ASN A 80 0.46 -18.25 28.50
CA ASN A 80 1.64 -18.92 27.98
C ASN A 80 2.50 -17.97 27.15
N VAL A 81 3.67 -18.44 26.71
CA VAL A 81 4.63 -17.65 25.89
C VAL A 81 3.97 -17.05 24.64
N LYS A 82 3.00 -17.74 24.04
CA LYS A 82 2.27 -17.25 22.87
C LYS A 82 1.36 -16.05 23.20
N THR A 83 0.69 -16.05 24.35
CA THR A 83 -0.13 -14.91 24.82
C THR A 83 0.72 -13.65 24.96
N TYR A 84 1.88 -13.77 25.62
CA TYR A 84 2.84 -12.67 25.74
C TYR A 84 3.37 -12.21 24.38
N SER A 85 3.71 -13.15 23.49
CA SER A 85 4.21 -12.85 22.14
C SER A 85 3.21 -12.07 21.29
N ILE A 86 1.90 -12.37 21.41
CA ILE A 86 0.83 -11.63 20.73
C ILE A 86 0.82 -10.17 21.18
N LEU A 87 0.95 -9.92 22.49
CA LEU A 87 0.96 -8.55 23.03
C LEU A 87 2.26 -7.81 22.69
N MET A 88 3.42 -8.45 22.79
CA MET A 88 4.71 -7.88 22.38
C MET A 88 4.68 -7.45 20.91
N ARG A 89 4.16 -8.31 20.03
CA ARG A 89 3.96 -7.97 18.62
C ARG A 89 3.00 -6.81 18.45
N GLY A 90 1.90 -6.78 19.20
CA GLY A 90 0.97 -5.66 19.19
C GLY A 90 1.67 -4.33 19.53
N TRP A 91 2.47 -4.31 20.60
CA TRP A 91 3.24 -3.14 20.99
C TRP A 91 4.27 -2.74 19.92
N GLY A 92 4.96 -3.71 19.29
CA GLY A 92 5.85 -3.47 18.16
C GLY A 92 5.16 -2.92 16.91
N ASP A 93 3.93 -3.34 16.63
CA ASP A 93 3.12 -2.81 15.52
C ASP A 93 2.71 -1.35 15.74
N ILE A 94 2.56 -0.91 17.00
CA ILE A 94 2.29 0.50 17.36
C ILE A 94 3.59 1.32 17.42
N GLY A 95 4.73 0.67 17.67
CA GLY A 95 6.02 1.35 17.85
C GLY A 95 6.23 1.88 19.28
N GLU A 96 5.43 1.44 20.26
CA GLU A 96 5.63 1.80 21.67
C GLU A 96 6.53 0.77 22.36
N SER A 97 7.82 1.09 22.49
CA SER A 97 8.84 0.17 23.03
C SER A 97 8.63 -0.20 24.50
N GLY A 98 8.11 0.74 25.32
CA GLY A 98 8.01 0.56 26.77
C GLY A 98 7.06 -0.56 27.20
N GLY A 99 5.97 -0.79 26.46
CA GLY A 99 5.07 -1.92 26.70
C GLY A 99 5.69 -3.25 26.30
N ALA A 100 6.35 -3.30 25.14
CA ALA A 100 7.04 -4.49 24.65
C ALA A 100 8.19 -4.92 25.57
N GLN A 101 9.03 -3.98 26.01
CA GLN A 101 10.15 -4.26 26.93
C GLN A 101 9.67 -4.78 28.29
N LYS A 102 8.63 -4.17 28.88
CA LYS A 102 8.08 -4.64 30.17
C LYS A 102 7.60 -6.08 30.11
N LEU A 103 6.81 -6.42 29.10
CA LEU A 103 6.36 -7.80 28.89
C LEU A 103 7.55 -8.74 28.67
N PHE A 104 8.58 -8.27 27.96
CA PHE A 104 9.75 -9.09 27.65
C PHE A 104 10.57 -9.39 28.89
N ASP A 105 10.80 -8.40 29.74
CA ASP A 105 11.46 -8.57 31.04
C ASP A 105 10.66 -9.48 31.98
N GLU A 106 9.32 -9.40 31.94
CA GLU A 106 8.44 -10.30 32.71
C GLU A 106 8.56 -11.76 32.25
N VAL A 107 8.61 -12.01 30.93
CA VAL A 107 8.78 -13.37 30.40
C VAL A 107 10.19 -13.91 30.69
N LEU A 108 11.22 -13.06 30.64
CA LEU A 108 12.57 -13.47 31.00
C LEU A 108 12.71 -13.79 32.50
N LYS A 109 12.04 -13.02 33.38
CA LYS A 109 12.03 -13.27 34.84
C LYS A 109 11.26 -14.52 35.24
N SER A 110 10.22 -14.88 34.48
CA SER A 110 9.46 -16.11 34.74
C SER A 110 10.20 -17.39 34.32
N GLY A 111 11.41 -17.27 33.75
CA GLY A 111 12.22 -18.42 33.34
C GLY A 111 11.72 -19.10 32.06
N CYS A 112 10.75 -18.49 31.37
CA CYS A 112 10.21 -19.00 30.13
C CYS A 112 11.20 -18.77 28.97
N MET A 113 11.38 -19.79 28.14
CA MET A 113 12.15 -19.66 26.90
C MET A 113 11.36 -18.81 25.91
N VAL A 114 11.86 -17.60 25.65
CA VAL A 114 11.30 -16.67 24.67
C VAL A 114 11.72 -17.13 23.26
N ASP A 115 10.77 -17.16 22.32
CA ASP A 115 11.06 -17.52 20.94
C ASP A 115 11.67 -16.35 20.16
N LEU A 116 12.27 -16.64 19.00
CA LEU A 116 12.88 -15.64 18.12
C LEU A 116 11.88 -14.55 17.69
N LEU A 117 10.59 -14.90 17.56
CA LEU A 117 9.52 -13.97 17.19
C LEU A 117 9.33 -12.86 18.22
N ALA A 118 9.32 -13.20 19.50
CA ALA A 118 9.20 -12.23 20.58
C ALA A 118 10.43 -11.32 20.67
N TRP A 119 11.66 -11.85 20.52
CA TRP A 119 12.87 -11.03 20.41
C TRP A 119 12.78 -10.03 19.26
N ASN A 120 12.42 -10.51 18.06
CA ASN A 120 12.25 -9.66 16.88
C ASN A 120 11.14 -8.60 17.06
N SER A 121 10.07 -8.92 17.80
CA SER A 121 9.00 -7.96 18.09
C SER A 121 9.47 -6.81 18.97
N VAL A 122 10.33 -7.08 19.96
CA VAL A 122 10.91 -6.04 20.82
C VAL A 122 11.95 -5.22 20.06
N LEU A 123 12.78 -5.86 19.23
CA LEU A 123 13.72 -5.16 18.35
C LEU A 123 12.99 -4.17 17.42
N ASP A 124 11.90 -4.62 16.79
CA ASP A 124 11.07 -3.79 15.90
C ASP A 124 10.41 -2.63 16.67
N ALA A 125 9.89 -2.89 17.88
CA ALA A 125 9.34 -1.86 18.74
C ALA A 125 10.38 -0.78 19.12
N LEU A 126 11.59 -1.19 19.50
CA LEU A 126 12.67 -0.27 19.87
C LEU A 126 13.14 0.57 18.70
N CYS A 127 13.29 -0.05 17.53
CA CYS A 127 13.69 0.63 16.31
C CYS A 127 12.67 1.69 15.88
N LYS A 128 11.37 1.37 15.94
CA LYS A 128 10.28 2.31 15.62
C LYS A 128 10.16 3.46 16.61
N ASP A 129 10.48 3.22 17.88
CA ASP A 129 10.55 4.25 18.94
C ASP A 129 11.82 5.11 18.86
N GLY A 130 12.71 4.85 17.89
CA GLY A 130 13.97 5.58 17.71
C GLY A 130 15.11 5.16 18.66
N LYS A 131 14.88 4.16 19.52
CA LYS A 131 15.86 3.63 20.48
C LYS A 131 16.76 2.56 19.85
N VAL A 132 17.42 2.92 18.77
CA VAL A 132 18.21 1.99 17.94
C VAL A 132 19.41 1.42 18.71
N ASP A 133 20.04 2.19 19.59
CA ASP A 133 21.17 1.74 20.41
C ASP A 133 20.75 0.63 21.39
N GLU A 134 19.61 0.80 22.07
CA GLU A 134 19.03 -0.24 22.94
C GLU A 134 18.69 -1.51 22.14
N ALA A 135 18.20 -1.36 20.90
CA ALA A 135 17.93 -2.48 20.02
C ALA A 135 19.22 -3.24 19.66
N TYR A 136 20.34 -2.55 19.39
CA TYR A 136 21.62 -3.22 19.10
C TYR A 136 22.17 -3.98 20.30
N GLU A 137 22.03 -3.44 21.53
CA GLU A 137 22.42 -4.16 22.75
C GLU A 137 21.54 -5.39 22.97
N LEU A 138 20.23 -5.29 22.69
CA LEU A 138 19.32 -6.45 22.73
C LEU A 138 19.70 -7.52 21.69
N LEU A 139 20.03 -7.11 20.46
CA LEU A 139 20.50 -8.02 19.39
C LEU A 139 21.78 -8.76 19.78
N ARG A 140 22.73 -8.09 20.46
CA ARG A 140 23.94 -8.72 21.01
C ARG A 140 23.60 -9.72 22.12
N GLY A 141 22.65 -9.36 22.98
CA GLY A 141 22.12 -10.21 24.05
C GLY A 141 21.53 -11.54 23.56
N MET A 142 20.95 -11.58 22.36
CA MET A 142 20.38 -12.81 21.78
C MET A 142 21.40 -13.95 21.71
N ARG A 143 22.62 -13.66 21.22
CA ARG A 143 23.69 -14.66 21.07
C ARG A 143 24.15 -15.20 22.42
N HIS A 144 24.24 -14.32 23.44
CA HIS A 144 24.56 -14.73 24.81
C HIS A 144 23.51 -15.65 25.45
N LYS A 145 22.27 -15.61 24.94
CA LYS A 145 21.17 -16.50 25.35
C LYS A 145 21.04 -17.75 24.46
N GLY A 146 22.00 -17.98 23.54
CA GLY A 146 22.01 -19.13 22.63
C GLY A 146 21.03 -19.02 21.47
N LEU A 147 20.51 -17.81 21.17
CA LEU A 147 19.68 -17.52 20.01
C LEU A 147 20.49 -16.78 18.96
N GLU A 148 20.60 -17.34 17.76
CA GLU A 148 21.24 -16.67 16.63
C GLU A 148 20.22 -15.74 15.95
N PRO A 149 20.55 -14.44 15.76
CA PRO A 149 19.72 -13.54 14.98
C PRO A 149 19.60 -14.00 13.53
N ASP A 150 18.40 -13.94 12.97
CA ASP A 150 18.12 -14.35 11.60
C ASP A 150 18.12 -13.16 10.63
N ALA A 151 17.82 -13.43 9.36
CA ALA A 151 17.74 -12.38 8.36
C ALA A 151 16.69 -11.31 8.72
N TYR A 152 15.58 -11.70 9.36
CA TYR A 152 14.53 -10.78 9.77
C TYR A 152 14.99 -9.88 10.93
N SER A 153 15.73 -10.41 11.90
CA SER A 153 16.34 -9.63 12.99
C SER A 153 17.17 -8.46 12.45
N TYR A 154 18.00 -8.70 11.43
CA TYR A 154 18.81 -7.64 10.81
C TYR A 154 17.98 -6.73 9.89
N SER A 155 16.99 -7.27 9.17
CA SER A 155 16.07 -6.47 8.34
C SER A 155 15.38 -5.36 9.13
N ILE A 156 15.02 -5.60 10.41
CA ILE A 156 14.43 -4.58 11.30
C ILE A 156 15.31 -3.32 11.36
N PHE A 157 16.61 -3.48 11.59
CA PHE A 157 17.55 -2.35 11.66
C PHE A 157 17.70 -1.64 10.31
N ILE A 158 17.66 -2.37 9.19
CA ILE A 158 17.70 -1.77 7.85
C ILE A 158 16.45 -0.91 7.62
N HIS A 159 15.26 -1.41 7.98
CA HIS A 159 14.02 -0.66 7.87
C HIS A 159 14.07 0.62 8.72
N ALA A 160 14.49 0.49 9.98
CA ALA A 160 14.66 1.62 10.90
C ALA A 160 15.65 2.67 10.36
N SER A 161 16.80 2.22 9.83
CA SER A 161 17.81 3.10 9.24
C SER A 161 17.29 3.80 7.99
N CYS A 162 16.53 3.10 7.14
CA CYS A 162 15.90 3.68 5.96
C CYS A 162 14.84 4.73 6.32
N ASP A 163 14.03 4.49 7.36
CA ASP A 163 13.04 5.44 7.86
C ASP A 163 13.72 6.69 8.44
N ALA A 164 14.85 6.53 9.13
CA ALA A 164 15.69 7.61 9.65
C ALA A 164 16.55 8.32 8.57
N ASN A 165 16.48 7.91 7.30
CA ASN A 165 17.34 8.41 6.22
C ASN A 165 18.86 8.16 6.42
N ASP A 166 19.23 7.20 7.26
CA ASP A 166 20.61 6.80 7.49
C ASP A 166 21.00 5.60 6.60
N LEU A 167 21.32 5.90 5.33
CA LEU A 167 21.78 4.88 4.38
C LEU A 167 23.11 4.24 4.80
N HIS A 168 23.98 4.97 5.51
CA HIS A 168 25.27 4.46 5.94
C HIS A 168 25.09 3.31 6.94
N SER A 169 24.23 3.49 7.95
CA SER A 169 23.89 2.40 8.87
C SER A 169 23.15 1.26 8.17
N ALA A 170 22.25 1.55 7.22
CA ALA A 170 21.57 0.50 6.44
C ALA A 170 22.58 -0.39 5.69
N PHE A 171 23.58 0.18 5.01
CA PHE A 171 24.62 -0.58 4.33
C PHE A 171 25.54 -1.35 5.29
N ARG A 172 25.89 -0.76 6.45
CA ARG A 172 26.64 -1.49 7.49
C ARG A 172 25.92 -2.73 7.98
N VAL A 173 24.60 -2.65 8.14
CA VAL A 173 23.78 -3.81 8.52
C VAL A 173 23.72 -4.83 7.38
N LEU A 174 23.55 -4.37 6.14
CA LEU A 174 23.59 -5.24 4.96
C LEU A 174 24.91 -6.01 4.84
N ASP A 175 26.04 -5.34 5.07
CA ASP A 175 27.37 -5.96 5.10
C ASP A 175 27.53 -6.95 6.26
N SER A 176 26.92 -6.65 7.41
CA SER A 176 26.86 -7.60 8.52
C SER A 176 26.09 -8.86 8.12
N MET A 177 24.95 -8.71 7.43
CA MET A 177 24.20 -9.86 6.90
C MET A 177 25.03 -10.68 5.92
N LYS A 178 25.81 -10.03 5.04
CA LYS A 178 26.76 -10.73 4.13
C LYS A 178 27.78 -11.56 4.92
N ARG A 179 28.39 -10.99 5.96
CA ARG A 179 29.38 -11.70 6.80
C ARG A 179 28.81 -12.94 7.50
N TYR A 180 27.53 -12.89 7.86
CA TYR A 180 26.83 -14.04 8.47
C TYR A 180 26.14 -14.95 7.45
N ASN A 181 26.37 -14.78 6.15
CA ASN A 181 25.68 -15.51 5.08
C ASN A 181 24.14 -15.44 5.16
N LEU A 182 23.61 -14.34 5.69
CA LEU A 182 22.17 -14.06 5.74
C LEU A 182 21.76 -13.30 4.50
N VAL A 183 20.81 -13.84 3.73
CA VAL A 183 20.26 -13.18 2.53
C VAL A 183 19.06 -12.32 2.96
N PRO A 184 19.09 -10.99 2.74
CA PRO A 184 17.94 -10.15 2.97
C PRO A 184 16.78 -10.57 2.06
N ASN A 185 15.56 -10.42 2.55
CA ASN A 185 14.39 -10.65 1.71
C ASN A 185 14.20 -9.51 0.69
N VAL A 186 13.34 -9.75 -0.31
CA VAL A 186 13.00 -8.78 -1.36
C VAL A 186 12.54 -7.44 -0.79
N PHE A 187 11.75 -7.47 0.28
CA PHE A 187 11.22 -6.26 0.92
C PHE A 187 12.34 -5.38 1.50
N THR A 188 13.35 -5.99 2.14
CA THR A 188 14.51 -5.27 2.69
C THR A 188 15.35 -4.61 1.58
N TYR A 189 15.63 -5.32 0.49
CA TYR A 189 16.30 -4.73 -0.68
C TYR A 189 15.49 -3.56 -1.25
N ASN A 190 14.18 -3.75 -1.43
CA ASN A 190 13.27 -2.73 -1.96
C ASN A 190 13.23 -1.46 -1.10
N CYS A 191 13.34 -1.58 0.23
CA CYS A 191 13.42 -0.42 1.12
C CYS A 191 14.67 0.43 0.84
N ILE A 192 15.85 -0.21 0.72
CA ILE A 192 17.10 0.50 0.47
C ILE A 192 17.11 1.08 -0.96
N ILE A 193 16.74 0.29 -1.97
CA ILE A 193 16.66 0.75 -3.39
C ILE A 193 15.78 1.98 -3.52
N LYS A 194 14.57 1.93 -2.94
CA LYS A 194 13.64 3.08 -2.94
C LYS A 194 14.25 4.29 -2.27
N LYS A 195 15.00 4.09 -1.18
CA LYS A 195 15.62 5.17 -0.43
C LYS A 195 16.79 5.80 -1.18
N LEU A 196 17.62 4.99 -1.83
CA LEU A 196 18.70 5.44 -2.72
C LEU A 196 18.15 6.29 -3.87
N CYS A 197 17.08 5.83 -4.52
CA CYS A 197 16.41 6.59 -5.58
C CYS A 197 15.90 7.95 -5.09
N LYS A 198 15.36 8.04 -3.86
CA LYS A 198 14.91 9.31 -3.27
C LYS A 198 16.04 10.26 -2.89
N ASN A 199 17.25 9.75 -2.72
CA ASN A 199 18.44 10.52 -2.37
C ASN A 199 19.35 10.73 -3.58
N ASP A 200 18.82 10.62 -4.80
CA ASP A 200 19.51 10.80 -6.08
C ASP A 200 20.74 9.90 -6.30
N LYS A 201 20.80 8.77 -5.60
CA LYS A 201 21.87 7.75 -5.69
C LYS A 201 21.43 6.57 -6.54
N VAL A 202 21.02 6.83 -7.79
CA VAL A 202 20.45 5.79 -8.67
C VAL A 202 21.47 4.71 -9.07
N ASP A 203 22.74 5.06 -9.21
CA ASP A 203 23.79 4.10 -9.59
C ASP A 203 23.98 3.04 -8.49
N GLU A 204 24.06 3.46 -7.22
CA GLU A 204 24.05 2.57 -6.05
C GLU A 204 22.77 1.71 -5.99
N ALA A 205 21.63 2.24 -6.46
CA ALA A 205 20.37 1.48 -6.52
C ALA A 205 20.41 0.36 -7.58
N TYR A 206 21.09 0.59 -8.72
CA TYR A 206 21.32 -0.45 -9.73
C TYR A 206 22.31 -1.51 -9.22
N GLU A 207 23.40 -1.10 -8.58
CA GLU A 207 24.36 -2.04 -7.97
C GLU A 207 23.68 -2.94 -6.95
N LEU A 208 22.78 -2.38 -6.12
CA LEU A 208 22.04 -3.15 -5.14
C LEU A 208 21.00 -4.09 -5.75
N LEU A 209 20.39 -3.70 -6.89
CA LEU A 209 19.51 -4.56 -7.67
C LEU A 209 20.29 -5.74 -8.29
N ASP A 210 21.50 -5.50 -8.78
CA ASP A 210 22.38 -6.54 -9.30
C ASP A 210 22.82 -7.50 -8.16
N GLU A 211 23.24 -6.97 -7.02
CA GLU A 211 23.58 -7.76 -5.82
C GLU A 211 22.40 -8.65 -5.39
N MET A 212 21.19 -8.09 -5.40
CA MET A 212 19.98 -8.82 -5.04
C MET A 212 19.81 -10.09 -5.90
N ILE A 213 19.99 -9.96 -7.23
CA ILE A 213 19.93 -11.07 -8.19
C ILE A 213 21.05 -12.09 -7.93
N GLU A 214 22.29 -11.62 -7.76
CA GLU A 214 23.46 -12.47 -7.53
C GLU A 214 23.34 -13.31 -6.26
N ARG A 215 22.71 -12.75 -5.21
CA ARG A 215 22.48 -13.43 -3.93
C ARG A 215 21.24 -14.32 -3.92
N GLY A 216 20.57 -14.47 -5.06
CA GLY A 216 19.43 -15.37 -5.25
C GLY A 216 18.09 -14.79 -4.77
N ALA A 217 18.03 -13.51 -4.40
CA ALA A 217 16.77 -12.82 -4.14
C ALA A 217 16.19 -12.33 -5.48
N LYS A 218 14.99 -12.79 -5.86
CA LYS A 218 14.38 -12.43 -7.14
C LYS A 218 13.74 -11.04 -7.05
N PRO A 219 14.18 -10.05 -7.85
CA PRO A 219 13.54 -8.74 -7.88
C PRO A 219 12.09 -8.84 -8.32
N ASP A 220 11.24 -8.03 -7.70
CA ASP A 220 9.83 -7.93 -8.05
C ASP A 220 9.55 -6.62 -8.80
N THR A 221 8.31 -6.44 -9.23
CA THR A 221 7.88 -5.24 -9.94
C THR A 221 8.12 -3.98 -9.10
N TRP A 222 8.11 -4.08 -7.77
CA TRP A 222 8.40 -2.96 -6.87
C TRP A 222 9.88 -2.56 -6.88
N SER A 223 10.80 -3.54 -6.95
CA SER A 223 12.24 -3.29 -7.11
C SER A 223 12.50 -2.39 -8.32
N TYR A 224 11.98 -2.78 -9.49
CA TYR A 224 12.15 -2.02 -10.73
C TYR A 224 11.35 -0.73 -10.75
N ASN A 225 10.09 -0.73 -10.29
CA ASN A 225 9.26 0.47 -10.30
C ASN A 225 9.84 1.58 -9.41
N SER A 226 10.61 1.24 -8.37
CA SER A 226 11.30 2.24 -7.55
C SER A 226 12.36 3.01 -8.35
N ILE A 227 13.17 2.32 -9.15
CA ILE A 227 14.18 2.93 -10.03
C ILE A 227 13.52 3.60 -11.25
N LEU A 228 12.44 3.00 -11.77
CA LEU A 228 11.67 3.58 -12.87
C LEU A 228 11.05 4.92 -12.47
N ALA A 229 10.55 5.04 -11.24
CA ALA A 229 10.02 6.28 -10.70
C ALA A 229 11.07 7.39 -10.76
N TYR A 230 12.30 7.08 -10.33
CA TYR A 230 13.43 8.00 -10.41
C TYR A 230 13.66 8.50 -11.84
N HIS A 231 13.78 7.59 -12.82
CA HIS A 231 13.97 7.99 -14.22
C HIS A 231 12.78 8.76 -14.79
N CYS A 232 11.55 8.41 -14.38
CA CYS A 232 10.36 9.15 -14.78
C CYS A 232 10.39 10.59 -14.25
N ASP A 233 10.76 10.78 -12.98
CA ASP A 233 10.84 12.09 -12.33
C ASP A 233 11.94 12.96 -12.94
N HIS A 234 13.08 12.36 -13.29
CA HIS A 234 14.20 13.02 -13.98
C HIS A 234 14.03 13.14 -15.50
N THR A 235 12.89 12.71 -16.05
CA THR A 235 12.58 12.76 -17.49
C THR A 235 13.55 11.98 -18.40
N GLU A 236 14.20 10.95 -17.86
CA GLU A 236 15.19 10.12 -18.55
C GLU A 236 14.53 9.00 -19.37
N VAL A 237 13.83 9.38 -20.44
CA VAL A 237 13.01 8.47 -21.27
C VAL A 237 13.75 7.20 -21.69
N ASN A 238 14.98 7.33 -22.20
CA ASN A 238 15.73 6.19 -22.72
C ASN A 238 16.15 5.21 -21.61
N LYS A 239 16.48 5.71 -20.41
CA LYS A 239 16.83 4.86 -19.27
C LYS A 239 15.59 4.14 -18.73
N ALA A 240 14.45 4.84 -18.64
CA ALA A 240 13.16 4.24 -18.25
C ALA A 240 12.74 3.09 -19.18
N LEU A 241 12.83 3.29 -20.50
CA LEU A 241 12.48 2.23 -21.47
C LEU A 241 13.49 1.06 -21.44
N LYS A 242 14.78 1.33 -21.27
CA LYS A 242 15.79 0.27 -21.08
C LYS A 242 15.53 -0.54 -19.82
N LEU A 243 15.03 0.09 -18.76
CA LEU A 243 14.69 -0.59 -17.52
C LEU A 243 13.51 -1.56 -17.72
N ILE A 244 12.48 -1.17 -18.49
CA ILE A 244 11.40 -2.08 -18.87
C ILE A 244 11.93 -3.30 -19.63
N SER A 245 12.84 -3.10 -20.60
CA SER A 245 13.46 -4.24 -21.31
C SER A 245 14.34 -5.11 -20.41
N ARG A 246 14.95 -4.52 -19.38
CA ARG A 246 15.71 -5.25 -18.36
C ARG A 246 14.79 -6.12 -17.50
N MET A 247 13.61 -5.63 -17.12
CA MET A 247 12.62 -6.43 -16.38
C MET A 247 12.32 -7.75 -17.08
N ASP A 248 12.11 -7.71 -18.42
CA ASP A 248 11.85 -8.91 -19.23
C ASP A 248 12.99 -9.94 -19.16
N ARG A 249 14.24 -9.47 -19.26
CA ARG A 249 15.44 -10.33 -19.20
C ARG A 249 15.61 -10.96 -17.83
N ASP A 250 15.31 -10.20 -16.79
CA ASP A 250 15.44 -10.64 -15.40
C ASP A 250 14.20 -11.48 -14.96
N ALA A 251 13.34 -11.87 -15.92
CA ALA A 251 12.11 -12.65 -15.75
C ALA A 251 11.09 -12.03 -14.78
N CYS A 252 11.09 -10.70 -14.70
CA CYS A 252 10.12 -9.90 -13.95
C CYS A 252 9.19 -9.19 -14.93
N GLN A 253 7.89 -9.51 -14.93
CA GLN A 253 6.97 -8.89 -15.89
C GLN A 253 6.58 -7.47 -15.44
N PRO A 254 6.70 -6.45 -16.31
CA PRO A 254 6.12 -5.13 -16.06
C PRO A 254 4.64 -5.23 -15.77
N ASP A 255 4.13 -4.46 -14.80
CA ASP A 255 2.69 -4.43 -14.51
C ASP A 255 2.03 -3.18 -15.14
N ARG A 256 0.71 -3.06 -14.96
CA ARG A 256 -0.02 -1.87 -15.41
C ARG A 256 0.53 -0.57 -14.81
N HIS A 257 1.00 -0.61 -13.57
CA HIS A 257 1.55 0.57 -12.91
C HIS A 257 2.85 1.01 -13.59
N THR A 258 3.73 0.08 -13.95
CA THR A 258 4.96 0.29 -14.72
C THR A 258 4.69 1.08 -16.01
N TYR A 259 3.74 0.65 -16.83
CA TYR A 259 3.38 1.35 -18.07
C TYR A 259 2.76 2.73 -17.80
N ASN A 260 1.85 2.84 -16.84
CA ASN A 260 1.21 4.10 -16.48
C ASN A 260 2.23 5.18 -16.04
N MET A 261 3.29 4.79 -15.34
CA MET A 261 4.39 5.70 -14.96
C MET A 261 5.08 6.28 -16.20
N VAL A 262 5.44 5.42 -17.15
CA VAL A 262 6.12 5.83 -18.38
C VAL A 262 5.20 6.66 -19.28
N LEU A 263 3.94 6.25 -19.48
CA LEU A 263 2.95 7.02 -20.24
C LEU A 263 2.77 8.42 -19.66
N LYS A 264 2.59 8.54 -18.34
CA LYS A 264 2.46 9.82 -17.65
C LYS A 264 3.68 10.72 -17.88
N MET A 265 4.89 10.16 -17.78
CA MET A 265 6.13 10.88 -18.03
C MET A 265 6.28 11.32 -19.50
N LEU A 266 5.99 10.45 -20.47
CA LEU A 266 6.06 10.75 -21.90
C LEU A 266 5.07 11.85 -22.30
N ILE A 267 3.83 11.80 -21.81
CA ILE A 267 2.83 12.85 -22.04
C ILE A 267 3.29 14.17 -21.41
N ARG A 268 3.84 14.14 -20.20
CA ARG A 268 4.37 15.34 -19.53
C ARG A 268 5.46 16.02 -20.37
N ILE A 269 6.36 15.25 -20.99
CA ILE A 269 7.43 15.77 -21.85
C ILE A 269 6.91 16.16 -23.25
N GLY A 270 5.83 15.52 -23.72
CA GLY A 270 5.28 15.73 -25.06
C GLY A 270 5.84 14.79 -26.14
N ARG A 271 6.40 13.65 -25.73
CA ARG A 271 6.96 12.62 -26.63
C ARG A 271 5.88 11.63 -27.09
N PHE A 272 4.88 12.14 -27.80
CA PHE A 272 3.72 11.37 -28.24
C PHE A 272 4.07 10.20 -29.18
N ASP A 273 5.15 10.34 -29.95
CA ASP A 273 5.73 9.27 -30.78
C ASP A 273 6.07 8.00 -29.97
N ARG A 274 6.43 8.17 -28.70
CA ARG A 274 6.72 7.08 -27.77
C ARG A 274 5.49 6.66 -26.97
N VAL A 275 4.54 7.56 -26.72
CA VAL A 275 3.29 7.25 -26.01
C VAL A 275 2.54 6.14 -26.75
N GLU A 276 2.34 6.29 -28.06
CA GLU A 276 1.65 5.28 -28.87
C GLU A 276 2.39 3.94 -28.87
N LYS A 277 3.73 3.96 -28.98
CA LYS A 277 4.54 2.72 -28.93
C LYS A 277 4.39 2.00 -27.60
N VAL A 278 4.39 2.72 -26.48
CA VAL A 278 4.20 2.13 -25.15
C VAL A 278 2.77 1.62 -24.96
N TRP A 279 1.77 2.32 -25.51
CA TRP A 279 0.39 1.88 -25.49
C TRP A 279 0.21 0.54 -26.20
N TYR A 280 0.69 0.41 -27.44
CA TYR A 280 0.61 -0.84 -28.19
C TYR A 280 1.45 -1.97 -27.56
N LEU A 281 2.64 -1.66 -27.07
CA LEU A 281 3.48 -2.64 -26.36
C LEU A 281 2.78 -3.23 -25.12
N MET A 282 2.02 -2.40 -24.40
CA MET A 282 1.25 -2.82 -23.25
C MET A 282 0.14 -3.82 -23.66
N GLU A 283 -0.59 -3.52 -24.74
CA GLU A 283 -1.63 -4.40 -25.31
C GLU A 283 -1.05 -5.73 -25.85
N GLU A 284 0.04 -5.67 -26.62
CA GLU A 284 0.73 -6.85 -27.16
C GLU A 284 1.19 -7.81 -26.06
N ARG A 285 1.55 -7.28 -24.89
CA ARG A 285 1.96 -8.06 -23.72
C ARG A 285 0.78 -8.54 -22.85
N GLY A 286 -0.46 -8.36 -23.32
CA GLY A 286 -1.68 -8.82 -22.65
C GLY A 286 -2.13 -7.93 -21.49
N PHE A 287 -1.59 -6.70 -21.38
CA PHE A 287 -2.03 -5.74 -20.37
C PHE A 287 -3.08 -4.82 -20.96
N TYR A 288 -4.35 -5.15 -20.75
CA TYR A 288 -5.44 -4.29 -21.20
C TYR A 288 -5.53 -3.00 -20.34
N PRO A 289 -5.71 -1.82 -20.98
CA PRO A 289 -5.88 -0.55 -20.28
C PRO A 289 -7.04 -0.62 -19.27
N ALA A 290 -6.82 -0.08 -18.07
CA ALA A 290 -7.89 0.10 -17.08
C ALA A 290 -8.39 1.55 -17.07
N VAL A 291 -9.44 1.82 -16.28
CA VAL A 291 -9.96 3.17 -16.02
C VAL A 291 -8.82 4.15 -15.67
N SER A 292 -7.86 3.71 -14.85
CA SER A 292 -6.71 4.52 -14.45
C SER A 292 -5.71 4.80 -15.58
N THR A 293 -5.53 3.86 -16.52
CA THR A 293 -4.65 4.03 -17.68
C THR A 293 -5.26 5.00 -18.69
N TYR A 294 -6.55 4.85 -19.01
CA TYR A 294 -7.29 5.82 -19.80
C TYR A 294 -7.28 7.22 -19.17
N ALA A 295 -7.50 7.30 -17.86
CA ALA A 295 -7.43 8.57 -17.14
C ALA A 295 -6.05 9.24 -17.25
N VAL A 296 -4.94 8.49 -17.17
CA VAL A 296 -3.58 9.02 -17.38
C VAL A 296 -3.43 9.65 -18.76
N MET A 297 -3.93 8.97 -19.81
CA MET A 297 -3.88 9.47 -21.19
C MET A 297 -4.73 10.73 -21.35
N ILE A 298 -6.01 10.64 -21.01
CA ILE A 298 -6.99 11.72 -21.23
C ILE A 298 -6.61 12.96 -20.42
N HIS A 299 -6.30 12.81 -19.12
CA HIS A 299 -5.93 13.93 -18.27
C HIS A 299 -4.63 14.59 -18.73
N GLY A 300 -3.66 13.77 -19.14
CA GLY A 300 -2.39 14.27 -19.64
C GLY A 300 -2.53 15.03 -20.96
N LEU A 301 -3.30 14.49 -21.90
CA LEU A 301 -3.54 15.07 -23.23
C LEU A 301 -4.36 16.36 -23.16
N CYS A 302 -5.39 16.43 -22.30
CA CYS A 302 -6.18 17.65 -22.08
C CYS A 302 -5.34 18.85 -21.62
N LYS A 303 -4.24 18.59 -20.89
CA LYS A 303 -3.30 19.62 -20.43
C LYS A 303 -2.35 20.09 -21.52
N LYS A 304 -2.25 19.40 -22.66
CA LYS A 304 -1.34 19.74 -23.76
C LYS A 304 -2.07 20.53 -24.85
N ARG A 305 -1.38 21.52 -25.42
CA ARG A 305 -1.94 22.38 -26.48
C ARG A 305 -2.09 21.56 -27.76
N GLY A 306 -3.26 21.64 -28.39
CA GLY A 306 -3.54 20.94 -29.66
C GLY A 306 -3.76 19.43 -29.56
N LYS A 307 -3.83 18.85 -28.35
CA LYS A 307 -3.97 17.40 -28.14
C LYS A 307 -5.35 16.95 -27.67
N HIS A 308 -6.37 17.74 -28.00
CA HIS A 308 -7.75 17.52 -27.59
C HIS A 308 -8.42 16.42 -28.43
N GLU A 309 -8.08 16.31 -29.73
CA GLU A 309 -8.56 15.24 -30.60
C GLU A 309 -8.08 13.86 -30.13
N GLU A 310 -6.82 13.73 -29.72
CA GLU A 310 -6.34 12.46 -29.16
C GLU A 310 -6.99 12.18 -27.81
N ALA A 311 -7.20 13.19 -26.95
CA ALA A 311 -7.91 13.01 -25.70
C ALA A 311 -9.35 12.53 -25.91
N TYR A 312 -10.04 13.09 -26.92
CA TYR A 312 -11.36 12.65 -27.37
C TYR A 312 -11.32 11.19 -27.81
N LYS A 313 -10.36 10.82 -28.67
CA LYS A 313 -10.20 9.45 -29.19
C LYS A 313 -10.01 8.43 -28.06
N TYR A 314 -9.14 8.71 -27.09
CA TYR A 314 -8.95 7.79 -25.95
C TYR A 314 -10.19 7.69 -25.05
N PHE A 315 -10.98 8.76 -24.89
CA PHE A 315 -12.24 8.70 -24.16
C PHE A 315 -13.30 7.90 -24.94
N GLU A 316 -13.34 8.06 -26.26
CA GLU A 316 -14.20 7.27 -27.12
C GLU A 316 -13.87 5.77 -27.04
N MET A 317 -12.59 5.41 -27.16
CA MET A 317 -12.11 4.03 -26.99
C MET A 317 -12.47 3.46 -25.61
N MET A 318 -12.38 4.27 -24.56
CA MET A 318 -12.76 3.86 -23.20
C MET A 318 -14.24 3.47 -23.10
N ILE A 319 -15.13 4.19 -23.80
CA ILE A 319 -16.56 3.87 -23.87
C ILE A 319 -16.77 2.58 -24.66
N ASP A 320 -16.07 2.42 -25.80
CA ASP A 320 -16.17 1.24 -26.66
C ASP A 320 -15.70 -0.04 -25.95
N ASP A 321 -14.66 0.07 -25.13
CA ASP A 321 -14.19 -1.02 -24.26
C ASP A 321 -15.15 -1.32 -23.09
N GLY A 322 -16.22 -0.54 -22.92
CA GLY A 322 -17.18 -0.70 -21.84
C GLY A 322 -16.66 -0.31 -20.46
N ILE A 323 -15.60 0.51 -20.39
CA ILE A 323 -14.94 0.88 -19.15
C ILE A 323 -15.55 2.19 -18.60
N PRO A 324 -16.15 2.18 -17.39
CA PRO A 324 -16.80 3.38 -16.85
C PRO A 324 -15.79 4.47 -16.47
N PRO A 325 -15.94 5.71 -16.99
CA PRO A 325 -15.04 6.81 -16.67
C PRO A 325 -15.22 7.33 -15.24
N TYR A 326 -14.13 7.82 -14.65
CA TYR A 326 -14.23 8.61 -13.42
C TYR A 326 -14.94 9.94 -13.70
N THR A 327 -15.71 10.42 -12.73
CA THR A 327 -16.41 11.72 -12.80
C THR A 327 -15.47 12.86 -13.19
N THR A 328 -14.28 12.89 -12.58
CA THR A 328 -13.23 13.88 -12.86
C THR A 328 -12.69 13.80 -14.30
N THR A 329 -12.72 12.62 -14.93
CA THR A 329 -12.27 12.44 -16.32
C THR A 329 -13.30 13.02 -17.29
N CYS A 330 -14.60 12.76 -17.05
CA CYS A 330 -15.68 13.35 -17.83
C CYS A 330 -15.65 14.88 -17.75
N GLU A 331 -15.63 15.43 -16.54
CA GLU A 331 -15.64 16.88 -16.32
C GLU A 331 -14.44 17.58 -16.97
N LEU A 332 -13.24 16.99 -16.84
CA LEU A 332 -12.02 17.55 -17.41
C LEU A 332 -12.09 17.60 -18.94
N LEU A 333 -12.50 16.51 -19.59
CA LEU A 333 -12.61 16.47 -21.04
C LEU A 333 -13.71 17.40 -21.54
N ARG A 334 -14.91 17.34 -20.94
CA ARG A 334 -16.04 18.22 -21.28
C ARG A 334 -15.63 19.69 -21.20
N ASN A 335 -15.06 20.12 -20.06
CA ASN A 335 -14.68 21.52 -19.86
C ASN A 335 -13.60 21.94 -20.87
N LYS A 336 -12.68 21.03 -21.23
CA LYS A 336 -11.66 21.27 -22.26
C LYS A 336 -12.27 21.46 -23.65
N LEU A 337 -13.20 20.60 -24.04
CA LEU A 337 -13.87 20.65 -25.35
C LEU A 337 -14.74 21.91 -25.48
N ILE A 338 -15.56 22.22 -24.47
CA ILE A 338 -16.38 23.43 -24.43
C ILE A 338 -15.50 24.68 -24.49
N GLY A 339 -14.41 24.73 -23.72
CA GLY A 339 -13.48 25.86 -23.74
C GLY A 339 -12.76 26.08 -25.07
N LEU A 340 -12.72 25.08 -25.94
CA LEU A 340 -12.18 25.17 -27.30
C LEU A 340 -13.25 25.40 -28.37
N GLY A 341 -14.53 25.49 -28.00
CA GLY A 341 -15.66 25.65 -28.92
C GLY A 341 -16.22 24.34 -29.47
N PHE A 342 -15.71 23.17 -29.04
CA PHE A 342 -16.17 21.86 -29.50
C PHE A 342 -17.26 21.27 -28.59
N ALA A 343 -18.25 22.08 -28.20
CA ALA A 343 -19.34 21.62 -27.31
C ALA A 343 -20.14 20.45 -27.92
N GLU A 344 -20.31 20.44 -29.25
CA GLU A 344 -20.98 19.35 -29.97
C GLU A 344 -20.27 18.00 -29.80
N GLN A 345 -18.93 17.98 -29.75
CA GLN A 345 -18.17 16.74 -29.50
C GLN A 345 -18.44 16.17 -28.11
N ALA A 346 -18.63 17.03 -27.10
CA ALA A 346 -18.99 16.58 -25.75
C ALA A 346 -20.41 15.98 -25.71
N ASP A 347 -21.36 16.59 -26.43
CA ASP A 347 -22.73 16.07 -26.57
C ASP A 347 -22.74 14.72 -27.34
N ILE A 348 -21.93 14.57 -28.40
CA ILE A 348 -21.78 13.30 -29.14
C ILE A 348 -21.26 12.17 -28.24
N LEU A 349 -20.25 12.45 -27.39
CA LEU A 349 -19.76 11.47 -26.42
C LEU A 349 -20.82 11.12 -25.39
N ALA A 350 -21.60 12.10 -24.90
CA ALA A 350 -22.70 11.85 -23.98
C ALA A 350 -23.77 10.93 -24.60
N ASP A 351 -24.18 11.20 -25.84
CA ASP A 351 -25.13 10.35 -26.57
C ASP A 351 -24.59 8.92 -26.78
N LYS A 352 -23.28 8.78 -27.04
CA LYS A 352 -22.61 7.47 -27.13
C LYS A 352 -22.64 6.74 -25.79
N MET A 353 -22.41 7.45 -24.69
CA MET A 353 -22.47 6.87 -23.34
C MET A 353 -23.88 6.40 -22.97
N GLU A 354 -24.92 7.14 -23.34
CA GLU A 354 -26.33 6.75 -23.11
C GLU A 354 -26.71 5.48 -23.87
N ARG A 355 -26.12 5.25 -25.04
CA ARG A 355 -26.33 4.04 -25.85
C ARG A 355 -25.45 2.87 -25.45
N SER A 356 -24.55 3.05 -24.48
CA SER A 356 -23.67 1.98 -23.99
C SER A 356 -24.48 0.87 -23.30
N THR A 357 -23.98 -0.36 -23.34
CA THR A 357 -24.57 -1.49 -22.61
C THR A 357 -24.27 -1.46 -21.11
N SER A 358 -23.34 -0.61 -20.66
CA SER A 358 -22.94 -0.48 -19.26
C SER A 358 -23.77 0.58 -18.54
N GLN A 359 -24.53 0.18 -17.50
CA GLN A 359 -25.33 1.10 -16.70
C GLN A 359 -24.47 2.21 -16.06
N SER A 360 -23.27 1.88 -15.59
CA SER A 360 -22.36 2.89 -15.00
C SER A 360 -21.89 3.93 -16.02
N ILE A 361 -21.77 3.55 -17.31
CA ILE A 361 -21.46 4.51 -18.38
C ILE A 361 -22.68 5.39 -18.67
N GLN A 362 -23.88 4.81 -18.73
CA GLN A 362 -25.12 5.56 -18.92
C GLN A 362 -25.33 6.61 -17.81
N GLU A 363 -25.13 6.23 -16.55
CA GLU A 363 -25.23 7.14 -15.40
C GLU A 363 -24.23 8.30 -15.49
N ALA A 364 -23.03 8.05 -16.02
CA ALA A 364 -22.00 9.07 -16.21
C ALA A 364 -22.24 9.98 -17.43
N ALA A 365 -23.17 9.65 -18.33
CA ALA A 365 -23.39 10.40 -19.57
C ALA A 365 -23.82 11.86 -19.31
N ASN A 366 -24.64 12.07 -18.29
CA ASN A 366 -25.07 13.41 -17.86
C ASN A 366 -23.90 14.32 -17.48
N LEU A 367 -22.78 13.75 -17.01
CA LEU A 367 -21.57 14.52 -16.69
C LEU A 367 -20.87 15.05 -17.95
N MET A 368 -21.08 14.43 -19.12
CA MET A 368 -20.48 14.86 -20.39
C MET A 368 -21.32 15.89 -21.15
N ARG A 369 -22.63 15.98 -20.89
CA ARG A 369 -23.52 16.94 -21.57
C ARG A 369 -23.07 18.38 -21.35
N SER A 370 -23.10 19.18 -22.42
CA SER A 370 -22.84 20.61 -22.32
C SER A 370 -24.02 21.31 -21.62
N ASN A 371 -23.77 21.95 -20.47
CA ASN A 371 -24.77 22.84 -19.85
C ASN A 371 -24.91 24.10 -20.71
N ARG A 372 -25.79 24.05 -21.73
CA ARG A 372 -26.05 25.17 -22.66
C ARG A 372 -26.49 26.47 -21.95
N ALA A 373 -26.89 26.41 -20.68
CA ALA A 373 -27.28 27.57 -19.89
C ALA A 373 -26.13 28.52 -19.48
N LEU A 374 -24.86 28.06 -19.46
CA LEU A 374 -23.72 28.90 -19.02
C LEU A 374 -22.95 29.56 -20.16
N VAL A 375 -23.14 29.10 -21.41
CA VAL A 375 -22.41 29.63 -22.58
C VAL A 375 -23.03 30.94 -23.08
N GLY A 376 -24.34 31.14 -22.91
CA GLY A 376 -25.04 32.36 -23.34
C GLY A 376 -24.71 33.62 -22.54
N MET A 377 -24.26 33.50 -21.28
CA MET A 377 -24.00 34.68 -20.43
C MET A 377 -22.59 35.27 -20.61
N ARG A 378 -21.63 34.54 -21.19
CA ARG A 378 -20.26 35.05 -21.40
C ARG A 378 -20.03 35.72 -22.76
N THR A 379 -20.90 35.48 -23.73
CA THR A 379 -20.83 36.13 -25.05
C THR A 379 -21.57 37.47 -25.09
N GLU A 380 -22.48 37.75 -24.15
CA GLU A 380 -23.19 39.03 -24.09
C GLU A 380 -22.46 40.10 -23.27
N GLU A 381 -21.57 39.75 -22.33
CA GLU A 381 -20.78 40.75 -21.56
C GLU A 381 -19.58 41.34 -22.32
N VAL A 382 -19.22 40.81 -23.51
CA VAL A 382 -18.05 41.29 -24.27
C VAL A 382 -18.44 42.20 -25.44
N PHE A 383 -19.73 42.38 -25.73
CA PHE A 383 -20.21 43.19 -26.86
C PHE A 383 -21.02 44.43 -26.46
N SER A 384 -21.09 44.79 -25.16
CA SER A 384 -21.87 45.94 -24.70
C SER A 384 -21.05 47.15 -24.22
N ASP A 385 -19.72 47.15 -24.35
CA ASP A 385 -18.85 48.23 -23.80
C ASP A 385 -18.04 49.02 -24.86
N GLU A 386 -18.39 48.95 -26.15
CA GLU A 386 -17.84 49.85 -27.18
C GLU A 386 -18.96 50.61 -27.90
N SER A 387 -19.68 51.44 -27.15
CA SER A 387 -20.40 52.60 -27.69
C SER A 387 -20.75 53.55 -26.54
N ASP A 388 -19.88 54.49 -26.23
CA ASP A 388 -20.20 55.92 -26.06
C ASP A 388 -19.00 56.69 -25.46
N GLU A 389 -18.66 57.79 -26.16
CA GLU A 389 -17.69 58.88 -25.87
C GLU A 389 -16.19 58.68 -26.14
#